data_AF-A0A2G9YRU1-F1
#
_entry.id   AF-A0A2G9YRU1-F1
#
_cell.length_a   1.000
_cell.length_b   1.000
_cell.length_c   1.000
_cell.angle_alpha   90.00
_cell.angle_beta   90.00
_cell.angle_gamma   90.00
#
_symmetry.space_group_name_H-M   'P 1'
#
loop_
_entity.id
_entity.type
_entity.pdbx_description
1 polymer ?
#
loop_
_entity_poly.entity_id
_entity_poly.type
_entity_poly.pdbx_seq_one_letter_code
_entity_poly.pdbx_strand_id
1 'polypeptide(L)'
;MKEKTGSLVWPITLIAIVLIIAGVVGWGIRYSKQPKPQLQVMAVPYQNPQVIYVPQPAQPEPPRVVYVPQGNFVFPDSSYRRLNSNDLLGKTDWELAIGRNEIYARHGRPFVKQYFRDYFRSQSWYSEDTSFTENRLNSVESRNTVFILQEEKRRGSQYSG
;
A
#
# COMPACT_ATOMS: atom_id res chain seq x y z
N MET A 1 42.23 -12.53 -62.73
CA MET A 1 42.25 -13.30 -61.46
C MET A 1 41.34 -12.54 -60.50
N LYS A 2 40.12 -13.05 -60.23
CA LYS A 2 39.74 -13.78 -58.98
C LYS A 2 40.00 -12.90 -57.73
N GLU A 3 39.06 -12.50 -56.87
CA GLU A 3 37.75 -13.03 -56.49
C GLU A 3 36.85 -11.96 -55.82
N LYS A 4 35.53 -12.22 -55.80
CA LYS A 4 34.58 -11.70 -54.82
C LYS A 4 34.75 -12.49 -53.52
N THR A 5 34.87 -11.81 -52.38
CA THR A 5 34.58 -12.30 -51.03
C THR A 5 34.05 -11.10 -50.24
N GLY A 6 32.99 -11.15 -49.44
CA GLY A 6 32.40 -12.25 -48.70
C GLY A 6 32.21 -11.71 -47.27
N SER A 7 30.97 -11.44 -46.90
CA SER A 7 30.57 -11.02 -45.56
C SER A 7 30.99 -12.06 -44.48
N LEU A 8 31.02 -11.58 -43.22
CA LEU A 8 30.47 -12.26 -42.02
C LEU A 8 31.46 -12.91 -41.01
N VAL A 9 31.57 -12.24 -39.83
CA VAL A 9 31.86 -12.66 -38.42
C VAL A 9 32.95 -13.71 -38.12
N TRP A 10 33.77 -13.55 -37.06
CA TRP A 10 33.61 -14.03 -35.66
C TRP A 10 34.91 -13.63 -34.87
N PRO A 11 35.09 -13.85 -33.55
CA PRO A 11 34.42 -13.35 -32.34
C PRO A 11 35.41 -12.63 -31.36
N ILE A 12 35.07 -11.46 -30.80
CA ILE A 12 35.75 -11.00 -29.56
C ILE A 12 34.85 -11.36 -28.38
N THR A 13 34.85 -12.65 -28.05
CA THR A 13 34.57 -13.09 -26.68
C THR A 13 35.91 -13.15 -25.94
N LEU A 14 35.91 -12.62 -24.71
CA LEU A 14 36.89 -12.84 -23.64
C LEU A 14 38.20 -12.02 -23.69
N ILE A 15 38.17 -10.74 -23.28
CA ILE A 15 39.07 -10.09 -22.27
C ILE A 15 38.57 -8.65 -22.03
N ALA A 16 37.31 -8.51 -21.61
CA ALA A 16 36.86 -7.32 -20.86
C ALA A 16 35.96 -7.73 -19.68
N ILE A 17 36.16 -8.97 -19.20
CA ILE A 17 35.46 -9.57 -18.06
C ILE A 17 36.20 -9.35 -16.74
N VAL A 18 37.33 -8.63 -16.71
CA VAL A 18 38.16 -8.56 -15.49
C VAL A 18 38.25 -7.18 -14.82
N LEU A 19 37.80 -6.06 -15.43
CA LEU A 19 37.99 -4.73 -14.81
C LEU A 19 36.75 -3.81 -14.79
N ILE A 20 35.56 -4.37 -14.57
CA ILE A 20 34.38 -3.61 -14.09
C ILE A 20 34.00 -4.01 -12.64
N ILE A 21 34.81 -4.87 -12.01
CA ILE A 21 34.57 -5.37 -10.63
C ILE A 21 34.99 -4.36 -9.54
N ALA A 22 35.71 -3.28 -9.85
CA ALA A 22 36.26 -2.37 -8.82
C ALA A 22 35.60 -0.98 -8.71
N GLY A 23 34.48 -0.72 -9.39
CA GLY A 23 33.81 0.60 -9.42
C GLY A 23 32.46 0.68 -8.70
N VAL A 24 32.07 -0.36 -7.95
CA VAL A 24 30.76 -0.43 -7.25
C VAL A 24 30.88 -0.14 -5.74
N VAL A 25 32.05 0.26 -5.26
CA VAL A 25 32.32 0.40 -3.81
C VAL A 25 32.59 1.87 -3.47
N GLY A 26 31.56 2.70 -3.31
CA GLY A 26 31.83 4.10 -2.97
C GLY A 26 30.70 5.10 -2.75
N TRP A 27 29.43 4.70 -2.77
CA TRP A 27 28.35 5.61 -2.33
C TRP A 27 27.25 4.85 -1.59
N GLY A 28 27.67 4.13 -0.55
CA GLY A 28 26.79 3.52 0.43
C GLY A 28 26.20 4.57 1.36
N ILE A 29 24.98 4.99 1.06
CA ILE A 29 23.85 4.91 2.01
C ILE A 29 24.28 4.99 3.49
N ARG A 30 24.26 6.20 4.08
CA ARG A 30 24.21 6.33 5.54
C ARG A 30 22.77 6.13 6.03
N TYR A 31 22.39 4.88 6.27
CA TYR A 31 21.31 4.57 7.21
C TYR A 31 21.95 4.14 8.52
N SER A 32 21.90 5.02 9.52
CA SER A 32 22.29 4.71 10.89
C SER A 32 21.43 3.54 11.41
N LYS A 33 22.09 2.53 11.97
CA LYS A 33 21.45 1.42 12.68
C LYS A 33 20.69 1.97 13.89
N GLN A 34 19.38 2.15 13.77
CA GLN A 34 18.50 2.32 14.93
C GLN A 34 18.25 0.92 15.53
N PRO A 35 18.40 0.70 16.85
CA PRO A 35 18.04 -0.58 17.46
C PRO A 35 16.53 -0.82 17.32
N LYS A 36 16.15 -2.07 17.00
CA LYS A 36 14.75 -2.49 16.88
C LYS A 36 14.04 -2.34 18.23
N PRO A 37 12.91 -1.63 18.34
CA PRO A 37 12.05 -1.69 19.52
C PRO A 37 11.51 -3.11 19.67
N GLN A 38 11.81 -3.79 20.77
CA GLN A 38 11.18 -5.06 21.11
C GLN A 38 9.84 -4.77 21.78
N LEU A 39 8.75 -5.04 21.07
CA LEU A 39 7.40 -4.94 21.61
C LEU A 39 7.16 -6.12 22.56
N GLN A 40 7.00 -5.86 23.85
CA GLN A 40 6.48 -6.87 24.78
C GLN A 40 4.96 -6.98 24.55
N VAL A 41 4.51 -8.13 24.05
CA VAL A 41 3.08 -8.41 23.83
C VAL A 41 2.48 -8.93 25.14
N MET A 42 1.87 -8.05 25.92
CA MET A 42 0.91 -8.48 26.94
C MET A 42 -0.43 -8.75 26.22
N ALA A 43 -0.93 -9.98 26.30
CA ALA A 43 -2.23 -10.32 25.73
C ALA A 43 -3.33 -9.59 26.53
N VAL A 44 -3.98 -8.62 25.89
CA VAL A 44 -5.16 -7.93 26.43
C VAL A 44 -6.39 -8.49 25.71
N PRO A 45 -7.43 -8.97 26.42
CA PRO A 45 -8.64 -9.48 25.78
C PRO A 45 -9.42 -8.31 25.19
N TYR A 46 -9.54 -8.24 23.86
CA TYR A 46 -10.25 -7.16 23.18
C TYR A 46 -11.76 -7.44 23.16
N GLN A 47 -12.50 -6.69 23.99
CA GLN A 47 -13.94 -6.48 23.86
C GLN A 47 -14.21 -5.33 22.87
N ASN A 48 -15.28 -5.48 22.09
CA ASN A 48 -15.75 -4.57 21.03
C ASN A 48 -16.07 -3.14 21.54
N PRO A 49 -15.45 -2.05 21.04
CA PRO A 49 -15.74 -0.70 21.55
C PRO A 49 -16.33 0.30 20.52
N GLN A 50 -17.40 0.99 20.96
CA GLN A 50 -17.95 2.26 20.44
C GLN A 50 -17.32 3.44 21.23
N VAL A 51 -17.12 4.64 20.65
CA VAL A 51 -16.70 5.85 21.40
C VAL A 51 -17.31 7.16 20.84
N ILE A 52 -17.51 8.13 21.74
CA ILE A 52 -18.42 9.31 21.74
C ILE A 52 -17.61 10.63 21.98
N TYR A 53 -18.16 11.81 21.65
CA TYR A 53 -17.46 13.14 21.63
C TYR A 53 -17.60 14.01 22.90
N VAL A 54 -16.57 14.83 23.20
CA VAL A 54 -16.51 15.83 24.32
C VAL A 54 -16.00 17.18 23.80
N PRO A 55 -16.62 18.34 24.17
CA PRO A 55 -16.15 19.67 23.74
C PRO A 55 -14.95 20.20 24.57
N GLN A 56 -13.96 20.82 23.91
CA GLN A 56 -12.63 21.15 24.46
C GLN A 56 -12.35 22.67 24.54
N PRO A 57 -12.00 23.25 25.71
CA PRO A 57 -11.45 24.60 25.83
C PRO A 57 -9.94 24.67 25.48
N ALA A 58 -9.51 25.82 24.97
CA ALA A 58 -8.29 26.07 24.20
C ALA A 58 -6.93 25.76 24.88
N GLN A 59 -6.22 24.72 24.39
CA GLN A 59 -4.76 24.56 24.36
C GLN A 59 -4.34 23.67 23.15
N PRO A 60 -3.16 23.87 22.52
CA PRO A 60 -2.83 23.32 21.19
C PRO A 60 -2.13 21.96 21.26
N GLU A 61 -2.92 20.88 21.29
CA GLU A 61 -2.45 19.56 20.90
C GLU A 61 -3.09 19.19 19.55
N PRO A 62 -2.38 18.54 18.61
CA PRO A 62 -3.05 17.94 17.46
C PRO A 62 -4.12 16.97 17.98
N PRO A 63 -5.35 17.01 17.46
CA PRO A 63 -6.49 16.30 18.04
C PRO A 63 -6.21 14.79 18.10
N ARG A 64 -6.34 14.24 19.32
CA ARG A 64 -6.30 12.80 19.57
C ARG A 64 -7.56 12.22 18.94
N VAL A 65 -7.46 11.66 17.74
CA VAL A 65 -8.60 11.03 17.07
C VAL A 65 -8.97 9.77 17.85
N VAL A 66 -10.09 9.86 18.54
CA VAL A 66 -10.78 8.74 19.16
C VAL A 66 -11.24 7.81 18.03
N TYR A 67 -10.60 6.64 17.89
CA TYR A 67 -10.96 5.67 16.85
C TYR A 67 -12.22 4.91 17.26
N VAL A 68 -13.32 5.25 16.62
CA VAL A 68 -14.57 4.50 16.66
C VAL A 68 -14.56 3.59 15.43
N PRO A 69 -14.48 2.25 15.56
CA PRO A 69 -14.63 1.35 14.41
C PRO A 69 -16.07 1.41 13.90
N GLN A 70 -16.33 2.31 12.95
CA GLN A 70 -17.62 2.47 12.29
C GLN A 70 -17.57 1.76 10.92
N GLY A 71 -17.81 0.45 10.91
CA GLY A 71 -17.98 -0.32 9.66
C GLY A 71 -17.29 -1.68 9.68
N ASN A 72 -17.85 -2.65 8.95
CA ASN A 72 -17.22 -3.94 8.65
C ASN A 72 -16.06 -3.74 7.66
N PHE A 73 -14.99 -3.10 8.13
CA PHE A 73 -13.81 -2.79 7.32
C PHE A 73 -12.96 -4.03 7.07
N VAL A 74 -12.46 -4.20 5.86
CA VAL A 74 -11.53 -5.30 5.53
C VAL A 74 -10.18 -5.08 6.21
N PHE A 75 -9.71 -3.84 6.24
CA PHE A 75 -8.46 -3.45 6.92
C PHE A 75 -8.71 -2.25 7.85
N PRO A 76 -9.22 -2.48 9.08
CA PRO A 76 -9.66 -1.41 9.98
C PRO A 76 -8.56 -0.39 10.32
N ASP A 77 -7.32 -0.86 10.43
CA ASP A 77 -6.15 -0.07 10.84
C ASP A 77 -5.29 0.45 9.67
N SER A 78 -5.73 0.24 8.42
CA SER A 78 -5.01 0.65 7.21
C SER A 78 -4.81 2.16 7.06
N SER A 79 -5.51 2.99 7.85
CA SER A 79 -5.34 4.44 7.87
C SER A 79 -4.12 4.90 8.66
N TYR A 80 -3.61 4.09 9.61
CA TYR A 80 -2.49 4.47 10.48
C TYR A 80 -1.40 3.39 10.63
N ARG A 81 -1.67 2.13 10.26
CA ARG A 81 -0.69 1.04 10.28
C ARG A 81 -0.35 0.56 8.87
N ARG A 82 0.93 0.29 8.64
CA ARG A 82 1.41 -0.37 7.43
C ARG A 82 1.00 -1.85 7.42
N LEU A 83 0.28 -2.26 6.38
CA LEU A 83 -0.07 -3.66 6.14
C LEU A 83 1.16 -4.50 5.74
N ASN A 84 1.17 -5.78 6.07
CA ASN A 84 2.19 -6.73 5.64
C ASN A 84 1.53 -7.96 5.04
N SER A 85 2.33 -8.92 4.57
CA SER A 85 1.82 -10.10 3.88
C SER A 85 0.84 -10.91 4.74
N ASN A 86 1.04 -10.96 6.06
CA ASN A 86 0.13 -11.68 6.96
C ASN A 86 -1.25 -11.03 7.03
N ASP A 87 -1.34 -9.70 6.90
CA ASP A 87 -2.63 -9.01 6.86
C ASP A 87 -3.44 -9.39 5.60
N LEU A 88 -2.75 -9.75 4.50
CA LEU A 88 -3.36 -10.16 3.23
C LEU A 88 -3.65 -11.67 3.15
N LEU A 89 -3.13 -12.47 4.10
CA LEU A 89 -3.31 -13.92 4.10
C LEU A 89 -4.78 -14.27 4.33
N GLY A 90 -5.25 -15.26 3.58
CA GLY A 90 -6.64 -15.73 3.66
C GLY A 90 -7.68 -14.79 3.04
N LYS A 91 -7.28 -13.58 2.59
CA LYS A 91 -8.18 -12.67 1.86
C LYS A 91 -8.42 -13.17 0.45
N THR A 92 -9.68 -13.16 0.04
CA THR A 92 -10.09 -13.37 -1.34
C THR A 92 -9.71 -12.17 -2.21
N ASP A 93 -9.69 -12.36 -3.53
CA ASP A 93 -9.42 -11.26 -4.47
C ASP A 93 -10.45 -10.13 -4.36
N TRP A 94 -11.70 -10.47 -4.05
CA TRP A 94 -12.74 -9.48 -3.77
C TRP A 94 -12.48 -8.70 -2.48
N GLU A 95 -12.09 -9.36 -1.39
CA GLU A 95 -11.75 -8.67 -0.15
C GLU A 95 -10.55 -7.75 -0.32
N LEU A 96 -9.51 -8.17 -1.06
CA LEU A 96 -8.38 -7.30 -1.37
C LEU A 96 -8.83 -6.06 -2.14
N ALA A 97 -9.68 -6.24 -3.14
CA ALA A 97 -10.23 -5.15 -3.93
C ALA A 97 -11.08 -4.20 -3.07
N ILE A 98 -11.97 -4.74 -2.24
CA ILE A 98 -12.75 -3.94 -1.29
C ILE A 98 -11.82 -3.21 -0.32
N GLY A 99 -10.86 -3.88 0.29
CA GLY A 99 -9.94 -3.27 1.26
C GLY A 99 -9.07 -2.16 0.67
N ARG A 100 -8.61 -2.32 -0.58
CA ARG A 100 -7.91 -1.24 -1.31
C ARG A 100 -8.84 -0.06 -1.55
N ASN A 101 -10.05 -0.32 -2.04
CA ASN A 101 -11.01 0.73 -2.40
C ASN A 101 -11.64 1.41 -1.17
N GLU A 102 -11.70 0.70 -0.04
CA GLU A 102 -12.18 1.19 1.25
C GLU A 102 -11.32 2.36 1.76
N ILE A 103 -9.99 2.28 1.57
CA ILE A 103 -9.07 3.38 1.93
C ILE A 103 -9.49 4.66 1.19
N TYR A 104 -9.80 4.57 -0.10
CA TYR A 104 -10.29 5.72 -0.86
C TYR A 104 -11.73 6.13 -0.48
N ALA A 105 -12.59 5.16 -0.18
CA ALA A 105 -13.98 5.40 0.19
C ALA A 105 -14.10 6.17 1.50
N ARG A 106 -13.19 5.95 2.47
CA ARG A 106 -13.11 6.74 3.72
C ARG A 106 -12.87 8.24 3.47
N HIS A 107 -12.35 8.60 2.30
CA HIS A 107 -12.13 9.98 1.85
C HIS A 107 -13.20 10.46 0.84
N GLY A 108 -14.25 9.66 0.60
CA GLY A 108 -15.37 10.02 -0.26
C GLY A 108 -15.16 9.80 -1.76
N ARG A 109 -14.15 9.02 -2.18
CA ARG A 109 -13.90 8.75 -3.61
C ARG A 109 -15.15 8.18 -4.29
N PRO A 110 -15.67 8.80 -5.38
CA PRO A 110 -16.76 8.23 -6.16
C PRO A 110 -16.30 7.02 -6.99
N PHE A 111 -17.19 6.04 -7.17
CA PHE A 111 -16.87 4.79 -7.91
C PHE A 111 -17.63 4.68 -9.24
N VAL A 112 -16.87 4.48 -10.32
CA VAL A 112 -17.42 4.29 -11.68
C VAL A 112 -17.88 2.84 -11.91
N LYS A 113 -17.08 1.86 -11.46
CA LYS A 113 -17.42 0.44 -11.60
C LYS A 113 -18.63 0.12 -10.73
N GLN A 114 -19.67 -0.47 -11.34
CA GLN A 114 -20.95 -0.70 -10.69
C GLN A 114 -20.83 -1.50 -9.39
N TYR A 115 -20.09 -2.59 -9.38
CA TYR A 115 -19.95 -3.44 -8.19
C TYR A 115 -19.31 -2.71 -6.99
N PHE A 116 -18.35 -1.80 -7.20
CA PHE A 116 -17.80 -0.99 -6.10
C PHE A 116 -18.79 0.08 -5.66
N ARG A 117 -19.45 0.73 -6.61
CA ARG A 117 -20.46 1.75 -6.30
C ARG A 117 -21.60 1.16 -5.48
N ASP A 118 -22.14 0.01 -5.89
CA ASP A 118 -23.25 -0.66 -5.21
C ASP A 118 -22.81 -1.14 -3.82
N TYR A 119 -21.60 -1.71 -3.70
CA TYR A 119 -21.02 -2.09 -2.41
C TYR A 119 -20.87 -0.90 -1.46
N PHE A 120 -20.16 0.17 -1.86
CA PHE A 120 -19.87 1.30 -0.97
C PHE A 120 -21.12 2.14 -0.67
N ARG A 121 -22.06 2.32 -1.61
CA ARG A 121 -23.35 2.98 -1.32
C ARG A 121 -24.22 2.24 -0.32
N SER A 122 -24.02 0.93 -0.15
CA SER A 122 -24.69 0.16 0.90
C SER A 122 -24.05 0.34 2.29
N GLN A 123 -22.88 0.98 2.38
CA GLN A 123 -22.18 1.21 3.64
C GLN A 123 -22.67 2.51 4.28
N SER A 124 -23.14 2.44 5.52
CA SER A 124 -23.66 3.61 6.25
C SER A 124 -22.61 4.70 6.51
N TRP A 125 -21.32 4.35 6.49
CA TRP A 125 -20.20 5.25 6.73
C TRP A 125 -19.69 5.94 5.45
N TYR A 126 -20.12 5.51 4.27
CA TYR A 126 -19.62 6.05 2.99
C TYR A 126 -20.50 7.20 2.50
N SER A 127 -19.86 8.28 2.08
CA SER A 127 -20.52 9.41 1.42
C SER A 127 -19.64 9.89 0.27
N GLU A 128 -20.24 10.07 -0.92
CA GLU A 128 -19.53 10.54 -2.11
C GLU A 128 -19.14 12.02 -1.96
N ASP A 129 -17.87 12.32 -2.20
CA ASP A 129 -17.31 13.65 -2.31
C ASP A 129 -16.78 13.84 -3.74
N THR A 130 -17.52 14.60 -4.55
CA THR A 130 -17.17 14.85 -5.95
C THR A 130 -15.89 15.68 -6.12
N SER A 131 -15.41 16.31 -5.05
CA SER A 131 -14.13 17.04 -5.01
C SER A 131 -12.94 16.15 -4.61
N PHE A 132 -13.15 14.85 -4.40
CA PHE A 132 -12.10 13.92 -4.01
C PHE A 132 -10.90 13.95 -4.98
N THR A 133 -9.71 14.01 -4.38
CA THR A 133 -8.43 13.91 -5.06
C THR A 133 -7.49 12.97 -4.30
N GLU A 134 -6.66 12.24 -5.04
CA GLU A 134 -5.76 11.20 -4.48
C GLU A 134 -4.75 11.75 -3.45
N ASN A 135 -4.44 13.05 -3.48
CA ASN A 135 -3.56 13.70 -2.50
C ASN A 135 -4.14 13.79 -1.08
N ARG A 136 -5.41 13.41 -0.87
CA ARG A 136 -6.04 13.34 0.46
C ARG A 136 -5.55 12.15 1.28
N LEU A 137 -5.04 11.12 0.62
CA LEU A 137 -4.49 9.97 1.31
C LEU A 137 -3.19 10.35 2.02
N ASN A 138 -3.04 9.87 3.25
CA ASN A 138 -1.78 9.99 3.95
C ASN A 138 -0.72 9.01 3.39
N SER A 139 0.52 9.12 3.87
CA SER A 139 1.62 8.27 3.39
C SER A 139 1.45 6.78 3.70
N VAL A 140 0.76 6.43 4.80
CA VAL A 140 0.47 5.04 5.18
C VAL A 140 -0.61 4.47 4.26
N GLU A 141 -1.69 5.21 4.06
CA GLU A 141 -2.79 4.84 3.16
C GLU A 141 -2.30 4.64 1.73
N SER A 142 -1.55 5.61 1.20
CA SER A 142 -0.97 5.54 -0.15
C SER A 142 -0.06 4.33 -0.33
N ARG A 143 0.75 4.03 0.69
CA ARG A 143 1.62 2.84 0.66
C ARG A 143 0.78 1.55 0.73
N ASN A 144 -0.28 1.52 1.52
CA ASN A 144 -1.13 0.35 1.69
C ASN A 144 -1.94 0.05 0.44
N THR A 145 -2.50 1.06 -0.25
CA THR A 145 -3.21 0.87 -1.52
C THR A 145 -2.31 0.28 -2.59
N VAL A 146 -1.06 0.77 -2.69
CA VAL A 146 -0.04 0.20 -3.58
C VAL A 146 0.30 -1.24 -3.20
N PHE A 147 0.48 -1.52 -1.91
CA PHE A 147 0.81 -2.86 -1.43
C PHE A 147 -0.29 -3.88 -1.73
N ILE A 148 -1.56 -3.53 -1.53
CA ILE A 148 -2.70 -4.38 -1.86
C ILE A 148 -2.81 -4.57 -3.38
N LEU A 149 -2.66 -3.50 -4.17
CA LEU A 149 -2.67 -3.55 -5.64
C LEU A 149 -1.59 -4.49 -6.20
N GLN A 150 -0.40 -4.48 -5.61
CA GLN A 150 0.68 -5.40 -6.00
C GLN A 150 0.27 -6.86 -5.80
N GLU A 151 -0.37 -7.17 -4.67
CA GLU A 151 -0.86 -8.51 -4.39
C GLU A 151 -1.99 -8.93 -5.36
N GLU A 152 -2.94 -8.04 -5.63
CA GLU A 152 -4.02 -8.29 -6.60
C GLU A 152 -3.46 -8.56 -8.01
N LYS A 153 -2.46 -7.79 -8.45
CA LYS A 153 -1.77 -8.00 -9.73
C LYS A 153 -1.01 -9.32 -9.74
N ARG A 154 -0.32 -9.66 -8.64
CA ARG A 154 0.40 -10.94 -8.50
C ARG A 154 -0.53 -12.14 -8.65
N ARG A 155 -1.78 -12.01 -8.20
CA ARG A 155 -2.83 -13.05 -8.33
C ARG A 155 -3.53 -13.06 -9.69
N GLY A 156 -3.37 -12.03 -10.51
CA GLY A 156 -4.17 -11.86 -11.72
C GLY A 156 -5.64 -11.54 -11.42
N SER A 157 -5.90 -10.87 -10.28
CA SER A 157 -7.26 -10.49 -9.88
C SER A 157 -7.92 -9.61 -10.95
N GLN A 158 -9.16 -9.96 -11.30
CA GLN A 158 -10.01 -9.19 -12.22
C GLN A 158 -10.36 -7.77 -11.73
N TYR A 159 -10.11 -7.48 -10.45
CA TYR A 159 -10.40 -6.19 -9.81
C TYR A 159 -9.17 -5.24 -9.74
N SER A 160 -8.05 -5.64 -10.34
CA SER A 160 -6.77 -4.91 -10.28
C SER A 160 -6.62 -3.71 -11.23
N GLY A 161 -7.69 -3.35 -11.98
CA GLY A 161 -7.70 -2.28 -12.97
C GLY A 161 -8.71 -1.16 -12.71
#